data_AF-A0A559NPP5-F1
#
_entry.id   AF-A0A559NPP5-F1
#
_cell.length_a   1.000
_cell.length_b   1.000
_cell.length_c   1.000
_cell.angle_alpha   90.00
_cell.angle_beta   90.00
_cell.angle_gamma   90.00
#
_symmetry.space_group_name_H-M   'P 1'
#
loop_
_entity.id
_entity.type
_entity.pdbx_description
1 polymer ?
#
loop_
_entity_poly.entity_id
_entity_poly.type
_entity_poly.pdbx_seq_one_letter_code
_entity_poly.pdbx_strand_id
1 'polypeptide(L)'
;MIFFGTGSANIASIKTRNITCQHCKNEDTIYINIYRKHFHIFWIPVFPFIKSGNSFCSHCKQVLKPKEMPDQLQLQYKNIKGNVKGPTWQFSGLLLLICLIGLIIYTTGRDKLNTKLYLSEPEIGDIYKYRVDNGNYSTMKLVSITQDSLFLSLNDYEISKRSRIYKIDKPENYPDTYFGYSKHEISLMEKDGTILEINRD
;
A
#
# COMPACT_ATOMS: atom_id res chain seq x y z
N MET A 1 6.27 -15.87 -4.37
CA MET A 1 7.55 -15.27 -4.82
C MET A 1 7.31 -13.79 -5.08
N ILE A 2 8.19 -12.91 -4.58
CA ILE A 2 8.14 -11.47 -4.87
C ILE A 2 9.06 -11.22 -6.06
N PHE A 3 8.52 -10.68 -7.15
CA PHE A 3 9.30 -10.32 -8.34
C PHE A 3 9.72 -8.85 -8.24
N PHE A 4 11.00 -8.58 -8.10
CA PHE A 4 11.54 -7.22 -8.08
C PHE A 4 12.66 -7.07 -9.10
N GLY A 5 12.88 -5.85 -9.59
CA GLY A 5 13.87 -5.59 -10.62
C GLY A 5 14.01 -4.12 -10.98
N THR A 6 14.75 -3.87 -12.04
CA THR A 6 14.95 -2.52 -12.57
C THR A 6 14.49 -2.46 -14.02
N GLY A 7 13.72 -1.43 -14.34
CA GLY A 7 13.28 -1.11 -15.69
C GLY A 7 13.82 0.24 -16.14
N SER A 8 13.75 0.53 -17.44
CA SER A 8 14.12 1.82 -18.01
C SER A 8 13.02 2.36 -18.90
N ALA A 9 12.64 3.62 -18.68
CA ALA A 9 11.76 4.36 -19.58
C ALA A 9 12.60 5.24 -20.51
N ASN A 10 12.33 5.20 -21.83
CA ASN A 10 12.81 6.24 -22.72
C ASN A 10 12.03 7.53 -22.41
N ILE A 11 12.76 8.62 -22.19
CA ILE A 11 12.17 9.92 -21.84
C ILE A 11 12.17 10.87 -23.03
N ALA A 12 13.25 10.87 -23.81
CA ALA A 12 13.39 11.75 -24.96
C ALA A 12 14.44 11.20 -25.92
N SER A 13 14.20 11.47 -27.21
CA SER A 13 15.13 11.23 -28.31
C SER A 13 15.23 12.52 -29.12
N ILE A 14 16.28 13.30 -28.89
CA ILE A 14 16.41 14.67 -29.44
C ILE A 14 17.56 14.71 -30.43
N LYS A 15 17.31 15.26 -31.62
CA LYS A 15 18.34 15.51 -32.63
C LYS A 15 19.22 16.68 -32.20
N THR A 16 20.54 16.51 -32.21
CA THR A 16 21.49 17.60 -31.95
C THR A 16 21.56 18.54 -33.15
N ARG A 17 21.83 19.82 -32.90
CA ARG A 17 22.05 20.85 -33.93
C ARG A 17 23.49 21.34 -33.87
N ASN A 18 24.06 21.66 -35.02
CA ASN A 18 25.40 22.22 -35.19
C ASN A 18 26.50 21.29 -34.63
N ILE A 19 26.32 19.96 -34.77
CA ILE A 19 27.33 18.98 -34.39
C ILE A 19 27.61 18.04 -35.56
N THR A 20 28.88 17.98 -35.95
CA THR A 20 29.41 17.05 -36.94
C THR A 20 29.82 15.73 -36.27
N CYS A 21 29.42 14.60 -36.85
CA CYS A 21 29.86 13.29 -36.38
C CYS A 21 31.36 13.09 -36.64
N GLN A 22 32.15 12.83 -35.59
CA GLN A 22 33.60 12.59 -35.73
C GLN A 22 33.94 11.33 -36.53
N HIS A 23 33.01 10.37 -36.61
CA HIS A 23 33.24 9.10 -37.32
C HIS A 23 32.91 9.17 -38.82
N CYS A 24 31.82 9.84 -39.22
CA CYS A 24 31.38 9.88 -40.62
C CYS A 24 31.34 11.28 -41.25
N LYS A 25 31.70 12.32 -40.50
CA LYS A 25 31.76 13.72 -40.93
C LYS A 25 30.44 14.33 -41.42
N ASN A 26 29.32 13.62 -41.29
CA ASN A 26 28.01 14.18 -41.57
C ASN A 26 27.55 15.10 -40.44
N GLU A 27 27.00 16.24 -40.82
CA GLU A 27 26.42 17.23 -39.92
C GLU A 27 24.99 16.85 -39.54
N ASP A 28 24.56 17.21 -38.33
CA ASP A 28 23.18 17.05 -37.85
C ASP A 28 22.62 15.63 -38.09
N THR A 29 23.43 14.61 -37.81
CA THR A 29 23.01 13.20 -37.87
C THR A 29 22.93 12.55 -36.50
N ILE A 30 23.28 13.26 -35.42
CA ILE A 30 23.35 12.71 -34.08
C ILE A 30 22.04 12.95 -33.32
N TYR A 31 21.58 11.91 -32.63
CA TYR A 31 20.47 11.91 -31.70
C TYR A 31 20.98 11.63 -30.30
N ILE A 32 20.41 12.29 -29.30
CA ILE A 32 20.64 12.01 -27.89
C ILE A 32 19.38 11.34 -27.33
N ASN A 33 19.54 10.09 -26.89
CA ASN A 33 18.49 9.36 -26.20
C ASN A 33 18.71 9.43 -24.70
N ILE A 34 17.66 9.78 -23.96
CA ILE A 34 17.66 9.89 -22.51
C ILE A 34 16.72 8.83 -21.94
N TYR A 35 17.20 8.11 -20.94
CA TYR A 35 16.48 7.07 -20.23
C TYR A 35 16.42 7.35 -18.73
N ARG A 36 15.32 6.96 -18.09
CA ARG A 36 15.19 6.97 -16.62
C ARG A 36 14.97 5.56 -16.11
N LYS A 37 15.90 5.08 -15.30
CA LYS A 37 15.78 3.82 -14.60
C LYS A 37 14.85 3.98 -13.39
N HIS A 38 14.03 2.96 -13.16
CA HIS A 38 13.11 2.87 -12.04
C HIS A 38 13.14 1.47 -11.45
N PHE A 39 12.92 1.39 -10.15
CA PHE A 39 12.77 0.14 -9.44
C PHE A 39 11.30 -0.28 -9.55
N HIS A 40 11.05 -1.57 -9.78
CA HIS A 40 9.70 -2.09 -9.82
C HIS A 40 9.55 -3.32 -8.93
N ILE A 41 8.35 -3.50 -8.40
CA ILE A 41 7.93 -4.71 -7.69
C ILE A 41 6.66 -5.20 -8.41
N PHE A 42 6.59 -6.48 -8.77
CA PHE A 42 5.50 -7.08 -9.55
C PHE A 42 5.18 -6.29 -10.83
N TRP A 43 6.21 -5.89 -11.59
CA TRP A 43 6.09 -5.03 -12.77
C TRP A 43 5.51 -3.63 -12.53
N ILE A 44 5.23 -3.25 -11.28
CA ILE A 44 4.76 -1.92 -10.89
C ILE A 44 5.96 -1.04 -10.52
N PRO A 45 6.18 0.07 -11.25
CA PRO A 45 7.22 1.05 -10.96
C PRO A 45 6.99 1.75 -9.62
N VAL A 46 7.93 1.65 -8.69
CA VAL A 46 7.80 2.23 -7.34
C VAL A 46 8.44 3.61 -7.27
N PHE A 47 9.69 3.72 -7.72
CA PHE A 47 10.38 5.00 -7.78
C PHE A 47 11.48 5.00 -8.84
N PRO A 48 11.72 6.15 -9.49
CA PRO A 48 12.87 6.37 -10.35
C PRO A 48 14.12 6.69 -9.54
N PHE A 49 15.30 6.22 -9.99
CA PHE A 49 16.55 6.42 -9.25
C PHE A 49 17.72 6.93 -10.10
N ILE A 50 17.81 6.58 -11.38
CA ILE A 50 18.93 7.01 -12.24
C ILE A 50 18.42 7.60 -13.56
N LYS A 51 19.03 8.70 -14.00
CA LYS A 51 18.87 9.24 -15.35
C LYS A 51 20.17 9.09 -16.12
N SER A 52 20.11 8.42 -17.26
CA SER A 52 21.26 8.16 -18.14
C SER A 52 20.87 8.38 -19.60
N GLY A 53 21.81 8.25 -20.52
CA GLY A 53 21.53 8.38 -21.95
C GLY A 53 22.73 8.01 -22.79
N ASN A 54 22.52 7.96 -24.09
CA ASN A 54 23.55 7.73 -25.09
C ASN A 54 23.32 8.65 -26.29
N SER A 55 24.36 8.88 -27.08
CA SER A 55 24.21 9.47 -28.41
C SER A 55 24.18 8.37 -29.46
N PHE A 56 23.50 8.61 -30.57
CA PHE A 56 23.35 7.70 -31.69
C PHE A 56 23.43 8.49 -32.99
N CYS A 57 24.33 8.14 -33.90
CA CYS A 57 24.37 8.70 -35.25
C CYS A 57 23.42 7.92 -36.16
N SER A 58 22.48 8.60 -36.82
CA SER A 58 21.54 7.97 -37.76
C SER A 58 22.20 7.44 -39.02
N HIS A 59 23.35 8.01 -39.42
CA HIS A 59 24.09 7.64 -40.63
C HIS A 59 25.04 6.46 -40.40
N CYS A 60 26.06 6.59 -39.54
CA CYS A 60 27.04 5.52 -39.29
C CYS A 60 26.69 4.57 -38.15
N LYS A 61 25.56 4.79 -37.45
CA LYS A 61 25.08 3.98 -36.33
C LYS A 61 26.00 3.94 -35.10
N GLN A 62 27.01 4.82 -35.03
CA GLN A 62 27.86 4.94 -33.86
C GLN A 62 27.03 5.34 -32.63
N VAL A 63 27.25 4.62 -31.52
CA VAL A 63 26.66 4.92 -30.22
C VAL A 63 27.75 5.30 -29.24
N LEU A 64 27.64 6.46 -28.59
CA LEU A 64 28.60 6.89 -27.56
C LEU A 64 27.93 7.01 -26.20
N LYS A 65 28.58 6.48 -25.17
CA LYS A 65 28.23 6.73 -23.77
C LYS A 65 28.67 8.14 -23.36
N PRO A 66 28.09 8.72 -22.29
CA PRO A 66 28.42 10.09 -21.89
C PRO A 66 29.92 10.37 -21.63
N LYS A 67 30.68 9.35 -21.25
CA LYS A 67 32.15 9.44 -21.05
C LYS A 67 32.96 9.41 -22.34
N GLU A 68 32.36 8.94 -23.44
CA GLU A 68 32.99 8.78 -24.76
C GLU A 68 32.59 9.92 -25.71
N MET A 69 31.70 10.82 -25.27
CA MET A 69 31.23 11.95 -26.08
C MET A 69 32.29 13.07 -26.12
N PRO A 70 32.51 13.69 -27.30
CA PRO A 70 33.30 14.92 -27.40
C PRO A 70 32.69 16.06 -26.57
N ASP A 71 33.51 17.03 -26.15
CA ASP A 71 33.11 18.08 -25.20
C ASP A 71 31.86 18.85 -25.62
N GLN A 72 31.76 19.24 -26.90
CA GLN A 72 30.59 19.94 -27.45
C GLN A 72 29.31 19.10 -27.35
N LEU A 73 29.40 17.80 -27.66
CA LEU A 73 28.28 16.87 -27.58
C LEU A 73 27.92 16.58 -26.11
N GLN A 74 28.93 16.48 -25.24
CA GLN A 74 28.73 16.28 -23.81
C GLN A 74 28.01 17.47 -23.16
N LEU A 75 28.31 18.70 -23.59
CA LEU A 75 27.62 19.91 -23.13
C LEU A 75 26.13 19.90 -23.53
N GLN A 76 25.82 19.59 -24.80
CA GLN A 76 24.43 19.45 -25.25
C GLN A 76 23.71 18.32 -24.52
N TYR A 77 24.38 17.18 -24.30
CA TYR A 77 23.85 16.07 -23.51
C TYR A 77 23.48 16.51 -22.08
N LYS A 78 24.37 17.22 -21.39
CA LYS A 78 24.11 17.71 -20.02
C LYS A 78 22.91 18.67 -19.99
N ASN A 79 22.81 19.58 -20.97
CA ASN A 79 21.69 20.51 -21.09
C ASN A 79 20.35 19.77 -21.31
N ILE A 80 20.29 18.87 -22.28
CA ILE A 80 19.10 18.07 -22.57
C ILE A 80 18.73 17.19 -21.37
N LYS A 81 19.72 16.55 -20.75
CA LYS A 81 19.51 15.74 -19.53
C LYS A 81 18.99 16.60 -18.37
N GLY A 82 19.39 17.86 -18.24
CA GLY A 82 18.84 18.76 -17.21
C GLY A 82 17.38 19.12 -17.46
N ASN A 83 17.03 19.40 -18.73
CA ASN A 83 15.73 19.97 -19.10
C ASN A 83 14.59 18.94 -19.24
N VAL A 84 14.89 17.70 -19.65
CA VAL A 84 13.84 16.71 -19.91
C VAL A 84 13.24 16.18 -18.59
N LYS A 85 11.93 16.32 -18.39
CA LYS A 85 11.26 15.73 -17.22
C LYS A 85 11.00 14.24 -17.42
N GLY A 86 11.20 13.43 -16.38
CA GLY A 86 10.91 12.00 -16.43
C GLY A 86 9.41 11.71 -16.31
N PRO A 87 8.95 10.54 -16.77
CA PRO A 87 7.54 10.17 -16.68
C PRO A 87 7.08 10.02 -15.23
N THR A 88 5.88 10.53 -14.92
CA THR A 88 5.28 10.49 -13.58
C THR A 88 4.75 9.10 -13.19
N TRP A 89 4.44 8.24 -14.17
CA TRP A 89 3.98 6.87 -13.93
C TRP A 89 5.00 6.01 -13.16
N GLN A 90 6.27 6.43 -13.12
CA GLN A 90 7.34 5.76 -12.35
C GLN A 90 7.14 5.83 -10.83
N PHE A 91 6.19 6.63 -10.35
CA PHE A 91 5.80 6.75 -8.94
C PHE A 91 4.46 6.04 -8.63
N SER A 92 3.93 5.25 -9.56
CA SER A 92 2.64 4.56 -9.39
C SER A 92 2.61 3.65 -8.16
N GLY A 93 3.70 2.93 -7.88
CA GLY A 93 3.81 2.09 -6.69
C GLY A 93 3.82 2.89 -5.38
N LEU A 94 4.42 4.10 -5.38
CA LEU A 94 4.38 4.98 -4.21
C LEU A 94 2.98 5.51 -3.96
N LEU A 95 2.27 5.92 -5.02
CA LEU A 95 0.87 6.34 -4.91
C LEU A 95 -0.01 5.22 -4.36
N LEU A 96 0.15 4.00 -4.89
CA LEU A 96 -0.58 2.82 -4.42
C LEU A 96 -0.31 2.54 -2.94
N LEU A 97 0.96 2.64 -2.50
CA LEU A 97 1.32 2.46 -1.10
C LEU A 97 0.63 3.49 -0.19
N ILE A 98 0.61 4.77 -0.59
CA ILE A 98 -0.09 5.83 0.16
C ILE A 98 -1.58 5.54 0.25
N CYS A 99 -2.22 5.11 -0.84
CA CYS A 99 -3.63 4.74 -0.85
C CYS A 99 -3.92 3.57 0.10
N LEU A 100 -3.09 2.51 0.09
CA LEU A 100 -3.27 1.37 0.99
C LEU A 100 -3.15 1.78 2.46
N ILE A 101 -2.15 2.59 2.81
CA ILE A 101 -1.98 3.11 4.18
C ILE A 101 -3.20 3.95 4.57
N GLY A 102 -3.67 4.83 3.66
CA GLY A 102 -4.87 5.63 3.89
C GLY A 102 -6.13 4.78 4.16
N LEU A 103 -6.33 3.69 3.39
CA LEU A 103 -7.43 2.76 3.61
C LEU A 103 -7.35 2.05 4.97
N ILE A 104 -6.14 1.63 5.38
CA ILE A 104 -5.94 0.98 6.69
C ILE A 104 -6.27 1.95 7.82
N ILE A 105 -5.80 3.20 7.73
CA ILE A 105 -6.11 4.23 8.74
C ILE A 105 -7.61 4.52 8.77
N TYR A 106 -8.23 4.67 7.60
CA TYR A 106 -9.66 4.94 7.48
C TYR A 106 -10.51 3.84 8.10
N THR A 107 -10.27 2.58 7.74
CA THR A 107 -11.00 1.41 8.26
C THR A 107 -10.82 1.26 9.77
N THR A 108 -9.57 1.27 10.26
CA THR A 108 -9.27 1.17 11.70
C THR A 108 -9.90 2.32 12.50
N GLY A 109 -9.92 3.54 11.93
CA GLY A 109 -10.57 4.70 12.56
C GLY A 109 -12.09 4.53 12.67
N ARG A 110 -12.73 4.00 11.63
CA ARG A 110 -14.17 3.68 11.62
C ARG A 110 -14.51 2.60 12.64
N ASP A 111 -13.73 1.53 12.74
CA ASP A 111 -13.99 0.44 13.68
C ASP A 111 -13.97 0.92 15.15
N LYS A 112 -13.03 1.82 15.49
CA LYS A 112 -12.98 2.45 16.82
C LYS A 112 -14.19 3.32 17.11
N LEU A 113 -14.65 4.10 16.13
CA LEU A 113 -15.84 4.93 16.28
C LEU A 113 -17.10 4.09 16.44
N ASN A 114 -17.24 3.04 15.61
CA ASN A 114 -18.34 2.09 15.68
C ASN A 114 -18.37 1.37 17.02
N THR A 115 -17.22 0.86 17.50
CA THR A 115 -17.13 0.21 18.82
C THR A 115 -17.61 1.14 19.94
N LYS A 116 -17.20 2.42 19.93
CA LYS A 116 -17.67 3.41 20.91
C LYS A 116 -19.18 3.65 20.81
N LEU A 117 -19.70 3.74 19.60
CA LEU A 117 -21.14 3.91 19.36
C LEU A 117 -21.94 2.71 19.88
N TYR A 118 -21.49 1.49 19.57
CA TYR A 118 -22.18 0.26 19.98
C TYR A 118 -22.07 -0.01 21.49
N LEU A 119 -21.01 0.51 22.15
CA LEU A 119 -20.94 0.53 23.61
C LEU A 119 -21.99 1.46 24.23
N SER A 120 -22.21 2.65 23.65
CA SER A 120 -23.21 3.59 24.16
C SER A 120 -24.64 3.17 23.83
N GLU A 121 -24.85 2.52 22.70
CA GLU A 121 -26.15 2.15 22.14
C GLU A 121 -26.15 0.68 21.71
N PRO A 122 -26.10 -0.27 22.66
CA PRO A 122 -26.06 -1.69 22.35
C PRO A 122 -27.36 -2.16 21.71
N GLU A 123 -27.26 -3.07 20.75
CA GLU A 123 -28.40 -3.62 20.00
C GLU A 123 -28.35 -5.15 19.97
N ILE A 124 -29.52 -5.79 20.03
CA ILE A 124 -29.59 -7.25 19.94
C ILE A 124 -28.99 -7.68 18.61
N GLY A 125 -28.05 -8.63 18.66
CA GLY A 125 -27.27 -9.07 17.51
C GLY A 125 -25.82 -8.58 17.51
N ASP A 126 -25.45 -7.58 18.32
CA ASP A 126 -24.06 -7.12 18.43
C ASP A 126 -23.10 -8.26 18.79
N ILE A 127 -21.96 -8.31 18.10
CA ILE A 127 -20.91 -9.32 18.28
C ILE A 127 -19.68 -8.64 18.87
N TYR A 128 -19.33 -9.02 20.10
CA TYR A 128 -18.18 -8.50 20.83
C TYR A 128 -17.01 -9.45 20.63
N LYS A 129 -15.93 -8.96 20.01
CA LYS A 129 -14.68 -9.72 19.86
C LYS A 129 -13.83 -9.46 21.09
N TYR A 130 -13.41 -10.51 21.78
CA TYR A 130 -12.64 -10.38 23.01
C TYR A 130 -11.42 -11.31 23.06
N ARG A 131 -10.47 -10.95 23.92
CA ARG A 131 -9.29 -11.74 24.26
C ARG A 131 -9.58 -12.59 25.49
N VAL A 132 -9.21 -13.86 25.43
CA VAL A 132 -9.23 -14.79 26.56
C VAL A 132 -7.89 -14.74 27.30
N ASP A 133 -7.89 -15.04 28.61
CA ASP A 133 -6.70 -14.98 29.47
C ASP A 133 -5.50 -15.81 28.96
N ASN A 134 -5.77 -16.92 28.27
CA ASN A 134 -4.75 -17.76 27.64
C ASN A 134 -4.09 -17.13 26.38
N GLY A 135 -4.52 -15.92 25.99
CA GLY A 135 -4.04 -15.19 24.82
C GLY A 135 -4.78 -15.50 23.51
N ASN A 136 -5.72 -16.44 23.52
CA ASN A 136 -6.61 -16.69 22.39
C ASN A 136 -7.69 -15.59 22.28
N TYR A 137 -8.50 -15.71 21.23
CA TYR A 137 -9.59 -14.81 20.91
C TYR A 137 -10.88 -15.60 20.76
N SER A 138 -12.00 -15.01 21.17
CA SER A 138 -13.33 -15.55 20.95
C SER A 138 -14.33 -14.41 20.71
N THR A 139 -15.60 -14.76 20.54
CA THR A 139 -16.69 -13.82 20.33
C THR A 139 -17.84 -14.10 21.29
N MET A 140 -18.60 -13.05 21.62
CA MET A 140 -19.85 -13.19 22.35
C MET A 140 -20.93 -12.36 21.67
N LYS A 141 -22.12 -12.93 21.52
CA LYS A 141 -23.24 -12.32 20.79
C LYS A 141 -24.30 -11.81 21.77
N LEU A 142 -24.77 -10.59 21.56
CA LEU A 142 -25.81 -9.98 22.38
C LEU A 142 -27.18 -10.51 22.02
N VAL A 143 -27.87 -11.09 23.00
CA VAL A 143 -29.16 -11.76 22.81
C VAL A 143 -30.30 -10.98 23.47
N SER A 144 -30.05 -10.35 24.62
CA SER A 144 -31.06 -9.58 25.33
C SER A 144 -30.44 -8.41 26.09
N ILE A 145 -31.21 -7.33 26.22
CA ILE A 145 -30.80 -6.08 26.85
C ILE A 145 -31.81 -5.73 27.94
N THR A 146 -31.31 -5.41 29.13
CA THR A 146 -32.09 -4.81 30.21
C THR A 146 -31.62 -3.39 30.49
N GLN A 147 -32.17 -2.75 31.52
CA GLN A 147 -31.82 -1.37 31.87
C GLN A 147 -30.31 -1.21 32.12
N ASP A 148 -29.70 -2.12 32.89
CA ASP A 148 -28.31 -2.01 33.34
C ASP A 148 -27.42 -3.17 32.89
N SER A 149 -27.98 -4.20 32.25
CA SER A 149 -27.25 -5.43 31.90
C SER A 149 -27.48 -5.88 30.47
N LEU A 150 -26.50 -6.60 29.94
CA LEU A 150 -26.45 -7.25 28.64
C LEU A 150 -26.35 -8.75 28.84
N PHE A 151 -27.19 -9.52 28.15
CA PHE A 151 -27.14 -10.98 28.17
C PHE A 151 -26.50 -11.49 26.88
N LEU A 152 -25.35 -12.13 27.05
CA LEU A 152 -24.44 -12.50 25.97
C LEU A 152 -24.33 -14.04 25.88
N SER A 153 -24.40 -14.57 24.66
CA SER A 153 -24.05 -15.96 24.35
C SER A 153 -22.57 -16.01 23.95
N LEU A 154 -21.77 -16.76 24.69
CA LEU A 154 -20.32 -16.91 24.44
C LEU A 154 -20.09 -18.01 23.41
N ASN A 155 -19.21 -17.77 22.45
CA ASN A 155 -18.87 -18.77 21.45
C ASN A 155 -18.16 -19.98 22.10
N ASP A 156 -18.58 -21.20 21.74
CA ASP A 156 -18.02 -22.45 22.27
C ASP A 156 -16.56 -22.69 21.83
N TYR A 157 -16.06 -21.91 20.87
CA TYR A 157 -14.72 -22.03 20.33
C TYR A 157 -13.85 -20.80 20.61
N GLU A 158 -12.56 -21.06 20.68
CA GLU A 158 -11.51 -20.05 20.73
C GLU A 158 -10.57 -20.21 19.54
N ILE A 159 -9.91 -19.12 19.15
CA ILE A 159 -8.91 -19.14 18.09
C ILE A 159 -7.68 -18.33 18.46
N SER A 160 -6.50 -18.85 18.11
CA SER A 160 -5.21 -18.20 18.43
C SER A 160 -4.93 -16.93 17.64
N LYS A 161 -5.67 -16.64 16.56
CA LYS A 161 -5.44 -15.49 15.68
C LYS A 161 -6.69 -14.64 15.54
N ARG A 162 -6.65 -13.38 16.01
CA ARG A 162 -7.71 -12.38 15.84
C ARG A 162 -8.20 -12.27 14.39
N SER A 163 -7.28 -12.24 13.42
CA SER A 163 -7.62 -12.13 12.00
C SER A 163 -8.37 -13.34 11.42
N ARG A 164 -8.55 -14.42 12.20
CA ARG A 164 -9.27 -15.63 11.80
C ARG A 164 -10.56 -15.85 12.59
N ILE A 165 -11.01 -14.87 13.39
CA ILE A 165 -12.26 -14.96 14.16
C ILE A 165 -13.46 -15.34 13.27
N TYR A 166 -13.51 -14.87 12.01
CA TYR A 166 -14.53 -15.26 11.01
C TYR A 166 -14.70 -16.79 10.80
N LYS A 167 -13.74 -17.61 11.24
CA LYS A 167 -13.85 -19.08 11.16
C LYS A 167 -14.70 -19.68 12.28
N ILE A 168 -14.73 -19.03 13.44
CA ILE A 168 -15.49 -19.46 14.62
C ILE A 168 -16.73 -18.61 14.83
N ASP A 169 -16.75 -17.37 14.32
CA ASP A 169 -17.91 -16.49 14.35
C ASP A 169 -18.98 -16.98 13.37
N LYS A 170 -19.77 -17.94 13.84
CA LYS A 170 -20.81 -18.60 13.08
C LYS A 170 -22.03 -18.85 13.98
N PRO A 171 -23.26 -18.74 13.46
CA PRO A 171 -24.47 -18.91 14.26
C PRO A 171 -24.51 -20.21 15.07
N GLU A 172 -24.04 -21.32 14.50
CA GLU A 172 -24.03 -22.64 15.14
C GLU A 172 -23.09 -22.78 16.35
N ASN A 173 -22.13 -21.85 16.49
CA ASN A 173 -21.14 -21.89 17.57
C ASN A 173 -21.56 -21.07 18.79
N TYR A 174 -22.75 -20.47 18.76
CA TYR A 174 -23.32 -19.73 19.87
C TYR A 174 -24.38 -20.60 20.56
N PRO A 175 -24.09 -21.14 21.76
CA PRO A 175 -25.03 -21.97 22.49
C PRO A 175 -26.21 -21.14 23.03
N ASP A 176 -27.33 -21.82 23.30
CA ASP A 176 -28.51 -21.25 23.98
C ASP A 176 -28.28 -21.12 25.50
N THR A 177 -27.07 -20.69 25.89
CA THR A 177 -26.69 -20.38 27.27
C THR A 177 -26.25 -18.92 27.32
N TYR A 178 -26.82 -18.17 28.25
CA TYR A 178 -26.64 -16.72 28.34
C TYR A 178 -25.98 -16.32 29.65
N PHE A 179 -25.02 -15.41 29.55
CA PHE A 179 -24.30 -14.84 30.67
C PHE A 179 -24.64 -13.35 30.77
N GLY A 180 -25.02 -12.91 31.96
CA GLY A 180 -25.36 -11.51 32.24
C GLY A 180 -24.11 -10.72 32.62
N TYR A 181 -23.91 -9.59 31.95
CA TYR A 181 -22.86 -8.61 32.25
C TYR A 181 -23.51 -7.24 32.45
N SER A 182 -23.07 -6.48 33.44
CA SER A 182 -23.47 -5.08 33.55
C SER A 182 -22.86 -4.24 32.42
N LYS A 183 -23.55 -3.17 32.01
CA LYS A 183 -23.00 -2.21 31.04
C LYS A 183 -21.67 -1.59 31.52
N HIS A 184 -21.52 -1.44 32.83
CA HIS A 184 -20.29 -0.96 33.45
C HIS A 184 -19.13 -1.95 33.27
N GLU A 185 -19.36 -3.25 33.51
CA GLU A 185 -18.34 -4.30 33.28
C GLU A 185 -17.90 -4.34 31.82
N ILE A 186 -18.84 -4.30 30.87
CA ILE A 186 -18.52 -4.29 29.44
C ILE A 186 -17.68 -3.05 29.06
N SER A 187 -17.96 -1.89 29.65
CA SER A 187 -17.14 -0.70 29.45
C SER A 187 -15.73 -0.82 30.07
N LEU A 188 -15.58 -1.49 31.22
CA LEU A 188 -14.28 -1.78 31.81
C LEU A 188 -13.48 -2.75 30.94
N MET A 189 -14.12 -3.80 30.43
CA MET A 189 -13.52 -4.78 29.54
C MET A 189 -13.05 -4.16 28.21
N GLU A 190 -13.69 -3.11 27.69
CA GLU A 190 -13.14 -2.39 26.54
C GLU A 190 -11.94 -1.53 26.93
N LYS A 191 -12.02 -0.81 28.07
CA LYS A 191 -10.93 0.05 28.55
C LYS A 191 -9.65 -0.70 28.89
N ASP A 192 -9.77 -1.91 29.45
CA ASP A 192 -8.63 -2.76 29.77
C ASP A 192 -8.09 -3.56 28.57
N GLY A 193 -8.79 -3.51 27.43
CA GLY A 193 -8.41 -4.16 26.18
C GLY A 193 -8.80 -5.64 26.08
N THR A 194 -9.68 -6.12 26.96
CA THR A 194 -10.33 -7.44 26.85
C THR A 194 -11.26 -7.47 25.65
N ILE A 195 -12.18 -6.51 25.52
CA ILE A 195 -13.01 -6.30 24.33
C ILE A 195 -12.23 -5.45 23.34
N LEU A 196 -12.09 -5.98 22.13
CA LEU A 196 -11.20 -5.42 21.11
C LEU A 196 -11.95 -4.62 20.05
N GLU A 197 -13.20 -4.99 19.79
CA GLU A 197 -14.03 -4.50 18.69
C GLU A 197 -15.45 -5.03 18.87
N ILE A 198 -16.44 -4.21 18.50
CA ILE A 198 -17.84 -4.63 18.45
C ILE A 198 -18.32 -4.48 17.02
N ASN A 199 -18.95 -5.53 16.51
CA ASN A 199 -19.52 -5.57 15.18
C ASN A 199 -21.04 -5.64 15.25
N ARG A 200 -21.68 -4.92 14.34
CA ARG A 200 -23.12 -4.99 14.07
C ARG A 200 -23.28 -5.28 12.58
N ASP A 201 -23.95 -6.39 12.26
CA ASP A 201 -24.28 -6.80 10.89
C ASP A 201 -25.52 -6.05 10.38
#